data_AF-A0A2I3GGB9-F1
#
_entry.id   AF-A0A2I3GGB9-F1
#
_cell.length_a   1.000
_cell.length_b   1.000
_cell.length_c   1.000
_cell.angle_alpha   90.00
_cell.angle_beta   90.00
_cell.angle_gamma   90.00
#
_symmetry.space_group_name_H-M   'P 1'
#
loop_
_entity.id
_entity.type
_entity.pdbx_description
1 polymer ?
#
loop_
_entity_poly.entity_id
_entity_poly.type
_entity_poly.pdbx_seq_one_letter_code
_entity_poly.pdbx_strand_id
1 'polypeptide(L)' 'IIAEVFRCFICMEKLRDARLCPHCSKLCCFSCIRRWLTEQRAQCPHCRVLCHPGQSTVA' A
#
# COMPACT_ATOMS: atom_id res chain seq x y z
N ILE A 1 13.26 -0.61 18.90
CA ILE A 1 13.55 -1.29 17.60
C ILE A 1 12.31 -1.29 16.67
N ILE A 2 11.34 -0.36 16.81
CA ILE A 2 10.03 -0.44 16.10
C ILE A 2 9.90 0.60 14.95
N ALA A 3 10.86 1.53 14.81
CA ALA A 3 10.69 2.71 13.95
C ALA A 3 10.74 2.44 12.42
N GLU A 4 11.10 1.24 11.97
CA GLU A 4 11.09 0.88 10.54
C GLU A 4 9.73 0.40 10.01
N VAL A 5 8.74 0.23 10.90
CA VAL A 5 7.47 -0.43 10.58
C VAL A 5 6.52 0.46 9.75
N PHE A 6 6.68 1.80 9.77
CA PHE A 6 5.74 2.75 9.16
C PHE A 6 6.29 3.45 7.91
N ARG A 7 6.99 2.70 7.04
CA ARG A 7 7.40 3.19 5.72
C ARG A 7 6.51 2.60 4.63
N CYS A 8 6.22 3.39 3.60
CA CYS A 8 5.53 2.92 2.42
C CYS A 8 6.39 1.86 1.72
N PHE A 9 5.90 0.63 1.56
CA PHE A 9 6.70 -0.42 0.91
C PHE A 9 6.95 -0.19 -0.59
N ILE A 10 6.33 0.85 -1.19
CA ILE A 10 6.51 1.22 -2.60
C ILE A 10 7.60 2.29 -2.74
N CYS A 11 7.46 3.43 -2.04
CA CYS A 11 8.43 4.54 -2.15
C CYS A 11 9.49 4.56 -1.03
N MET A 12 9.37 3.68 -0.03
CA MET A 12 10.26 3.59 1.13
C MET A 12 10.34 4.86 2.00
N GLU A 13 9.48 5.86 1.75
CA GLU A 13 9.36 7.06 2.56
C GLU A 13 8.36 6.91 3.72
N LYS A 14 8.28 7.96 4.57
CA LYS A 14 7.22 8.11 5.57
C LYS A 14 5.83 8.08 4.90
N LEU A 15 4.92 7.33 5.49
CA LEU A 15 3.54 7.21 5.00
C LEU A 15 2.82 8.57 4.99
N ARG A 16 2.11 8.84 3.89
CA ARG A 16 1.17 9.96 3.73
C ARG A 16 -0.14 9.40 3.21
N ASP A 17 -1.24 9.73 3.90
CA ASP A 17 -2.56 9.16 3.63
C ASP A 17 -2.49 7.62 3.52
N ALA A 18 -2.13 7.00 4.65
CA ALA A 18 -1.76 5.59 4.69
C ALA A 18 -2.94 4.71 4.27
N ARG A 19 -2.61 3.66 3.52
CA ARG A 19 -3.51 2.62 3.05
C ARG A 19 -2.92 1.28 3.41
N LEU A 20 -3.73 0.43 4.02
CA LEU A 20 -3.38 -0.92 4.40
C LEU A 20 -3.99 -1.91 3.41
N CYS A 21 -3.20 -2.89 2.95
CA CYS A 21 -3.76 -4.04 2.25
C CYS A 21 -4.51 -4.94 3.24
N PRO A 22 -5.80 -5.27 3.02
CA PRO A 22 -6.57 -6.11 3.94
C PRO A 22 -6.09 -7.56 4.00
N HIS A 23 -5.31 -8.02 3.01
CA HIS A 23 -4.83 -9.40 2.95
C HIS A 23 -3.47 -9.63 3.63
N CYS A 24 -2.55 -8.67 3.56
CA CYS A 24 -1.18 -8.85 4.08
C CYS A 24 -0.76 -7.76 5.07
N SER A 25 -1.68 -6.86 5.42
CA SER A 25 -1.48 -5.78 6.40
C SER A 25 -0.30 -4.84 6.10
N LYS A 26 0.22 -4.84 4.86
CA LYS A 26 1.29 -3.93 4.44
C LYS A 26 0.75 -2.53 4.18
N LEU A 27 1.51 -1.54 4.65
CA LEU A 27 1.17 -0.11 4.58
C LEU A 27 1.84 0.59 3.39
N CYS A 28 1.07 1.40 2.68
CA CYS A 28 1.54 2.20 1.55
C CYS A 28 0.85 3.57 1.52
N CYS A 29 1.42 4.54 0.81
CA CYS A 29 0.75 5.83 0.58
C CYS A 29 -0.41 5.64 -0.40
N PHE A 30 -1.51 6.39 -0.22
CA PHE A 30 -2.64 6.39 -1.16
C PHE A 30 -2.21 6.71 -2.60
N SER A 31 -1.35 7.71 -2.79
CA SER A 31 -0.83 8.08 -4.11
C SER A 31 -0.01 6.95 -4.74
N CYS A 32 0.83 6.27 -3.97
CA CYS A 32 1.65 5.17 -4.45
C CYS A 32 0.81 3.97 -4.88
N ILE A 33 -0.15 3.55 -4.05
CA ILE A 33 -1.00 2.40 -4.39
C ILE A 33 -1.95 2.74 -5.53
N ARG A 34 -2.53 3.94 -5.57
CA ARG A 34 -3.37 4.38 -6.69
C ARG A 34 -2.60 4.31 -8.01
N ARG A 35 -1.39 4.88 -8.05
CA ARG A 35 -0.53 4.86 -9.23
C ARG A 35 -0.18 3.44 -9.67
N TRP A 36 0.17 2.56 -8.72
CA TRP A 36 0.45 1.16 -9.01
C TRP A 36 -0.76 0.43 -9.61
N LEU A 37 -1.95 0.60 -9.03
CA LEU A 37 -3.16 -0.05 -9.50
C LEU A 37 -3.61 0.45 -10.87
N THR A 38 -3.32 1.72 -11.22
CA THR A 38 -3.66 2.29 -12.53
C THR A 38 -2.62 2.03 -13.62
N GLU A 39 -1.32 2.07 -13.29
CA GLU A 39 -0.24 2.01 -14.29
C GLU A 39 0.38 0.62 -14.44
N GLN A 40 0.30 -0.23 -13.41
CA GLN A 40 0.97 -1.53 -13.41
C GLN A 40 -0.06 -2.66 -13.45
N ARG A 41 -0.70 -2.93 -12.31
CA ARG A 41 -1.57 -4.11 -12.11
C ARG A 41 -2.56 -3.84 -10.99
N ALA A 42 -3.80 -4.31 -11.14
CA ALA A 42 -4.83 -4.29 -10.10
C ALA A 42 -4.59 -5.32 -8.96
N GLN A 43 -3.35 -5.44 -8.49
CA GLN A 43 -2.90 -6.40 -7.47
C GLN A 43 -1.98 -5.70 -6.47
N CYS A 44 -2.03 -6.12 -5.20
CA CYS A 44 -1.11 -5.65 -4.19
C CYS A 44 0.34 -5.99 -4.58
N PRO A 45 1.29 -5.03 -4.57
CA PRO A 45 2.67 -5.32 -4.96
C PRO A 45 3.41 -6.29 -4.01
N HIS A 46 2.91 -6.49 -2.78
CA HIS A 46 3.49 -7.43 -1.82
C HIS A 46 2.92 -8.85 -1.95
N CYS A 47 1.60 -9.02 -1.72
CA CYS A 47 0.98 -10.36 -1.71
C CYS A 47 0.40 -10.80 -3.07
N ARG A 48 0.37 -9.91 -4.06
CA ARG A 48 -0.16 -10.16 -5.42
C ARG A 48 -1.65 -10.50 -5.48
N VAL A 49 -2.37 -10.37 -4.36
CA VAL A 49 -3.83 -10.52 -4.32
C VAL A 49 -4.48 -9.32 -5.01
N LEU A 50 -5.58 -9.56 -5.72
CA LEU A 50 -6.36 -8.53 -6.40
C LEU A 50 -6.73 -7.43 -5.41
N CYS A 51 -6.47 -6.17 -5.77
CA CYS A 51 -6.68 -5.04 -4.87
C CYS A 51 -7.35 -3.92 -5.65
N HIS A 52 -8.55 -3.52 -5.23
CA HIS A 52 -9.28 -2.45 -5.89
C HIS A 52 -8.85 -1.10 -5.28
N PRO A 53 -8.90 0.02 -6.03
CA PRO A 53 -8.52 1.34 -5.52
C PRO A 53 -9.27 1.76 -4.24
N GLY A 54 -10.47 1.23 -4.00
CA GLY A 54 -11.27 1.45 -2.80
C GLY A 54 -11.23 0.34 -1.74
N GLN A 55 -10.45 -0.73 -1.95
CA GLN A 55 -10.39 -1.88 -1.02
C GLN A 55 -9.34 -1.72 0.09
N SER A 56 -8.46 -0.71 -0.01
CA SER A 56 -7.47 -0.47 1.02
C SER A 56 -8.08 0.31 2.18
N THR A 57 -8.10 -0.28 3.37
CA THR A 57 -8.57 0.37 4.60
C THR A 57 -7.62 1.50 4.99
N VAL A 58 -8.17 2.61 5.47
CA VAL A 58 -7.37 3.68 6.09
C VAL A 58 -6.88 3.15 7.44
N ALA A 59 -5.57 3.20 7.66
CA ALA A 59 -4.91 2.79 8.90
C ALA A 59 -4.32 4.00 9.63
#